data_AF-A0A369AXD4-F1
#
_entry.id   AF-A0A369AXD4-F1
#
_cell.length_a   1.000
_cell.length_b   1.000
_cell.length_c   1.000
_cell.angle_alpha   90.00
_cell.angle_beta   90.00
_cell.angle_gamma   90.00
#
_symmetry.space_group_name_H-M   'P 1'
#
loop_
_entity.id
_entity.type
_entity.pdbx_description
1 polymer ?
#
loop_
_entity_poly.entity_id
_entity_poly.type
_entity_poly.pdbx_seq_one_letter_code
_entity_poly.pdbx_strand_id
1 'polypeptide(L)'
;MLVEHKVNSKMKWIETNQLTETEKNTLLNDYDIPLEMLDYVTDIYEQSGHIHDLVEGLELVVIHVPTKLNKPNRYLSRPISFLIKHDL
;
A
#
# COMPACT_ATOMS: atom_id res chain seq x y z
N MET A 1 -10.69 1.50 7.59
CA MET A 1 -11.28 0.16 7.58
C MET A 1 -10.78 -0.53 6.33
N LEU A 2 -10.10 -1.66 6.47
CA LEU A 2 -9.67 -2.47 5.33
C LEU A 2 -10.89 -2.94 4.56
N VAL A 3 -10.84 -2.79 3.24
CA VAL A 3 -11.87 -3.28 2.33
C VAL A 3 -11.25 -4.41 1.51
N GLU A 4 -11.82 -5.61 1.64
CA GLU A 4 -11.42 -6.76 0.81
C GLU A 4 -12.27 -6.81 -0.46
N HIS A 5 -11.58 -6.89 -1.59
CA HIS A 5 -12.17 -7.13 -2.90
C HIS A 5 -11.67 -8.47 -3.43
N LYS A 6 -12.59 -9.37 -3.76
CA LYS A 6 -12.28 -10.60 -4.49
C LYS A 6 -12.28 -10.31 -5.98
N VAL A 7 -11.09 -10.08 -6.53
CA VAL A 7 -10.94 -9.77 -7.97
C VAL A 7 -11.19 -11.03 -8.80
N ASN A 8 -10.56 -12.15 -8.41
CA ASN A 8 -10.80 -13.48 -8.97
C ASN A 8 -10.31 -14.56 -7.99
N SER A 9 -10.34 -15.83 -8.37
CA SER A 9 -9.93 -16.95 -7.51
C SER A 9 -8.44 -16.95 -7.12
N LYS A 10 -7.61 -16.17 -7.81
CA LYS A 10 -6.15 -16.09 -7.62
C LYS A 10 -5.69 -14.75 -7.06
N MET A 11 -6.59 -13.79 -6.87
CA MET A 11 -6.22 -12.44 -6.47
C MET A 11 -7.23 -11.85 -5.50
N LYS A 12 -6.72 -11.53 -4.31
CA LYS A 12 -7.40 -10.69 -3.32
C LYS A 12 -6.79 -9.30 -3.37
N TRP A 13 -7.62 -8.28 -3.30
CA TRP A 13 -7.19 -6.89 -3.22
C TRP A 13 -7.67 -6.31 -1.90
N ILE A 14 -6.73 -5.85 -1.07
CA ILE A 14 -7.00 -5.24 0.22
C ILE A 14 -6.72 -3.74 0.09
N GLU A 15 -7.76 -2.93 0.30
CA GLU A 15 -7.67 -1.47 0.17
C GLU A 15 -7.79 -0.79 1.54
N THR A 16 -6.99 0.23 1.76
CA THR A 16 -7.20 1.22 2.84
C THR A 16 -6.71 2.59 2.42
N ASN A 17 -7.38 3.64 2.90
CA ASN A 17 -6.98 5.04 2.69
C ASN A 17 -6.08 5.57 3.82
N GLN A 18 -6.06 4.88 4.95
CA GLN A 18 -5.24 5.23 6.11
C GLN A 18 -5.06 3.97 6.94
N LEU A 19 -3.81 3.54 7.12
CA LEU A 19 -3.50 2.34 7.88
C LEU A 19 -3.46 2.67 9.38
N THR A 20 -4.43 2.15 10.12
CA THR A 20 -4.49 2.25 11.58
C THR A 20 -3.71 1.11 12.24
N GLU A 21 -3.33 1.27 13.51
CA GLU A 21 -2.62 0.22 14.27
C GLU A 21 -3.39 -1.11 14.32
N THR A 22 -4.71 -1.08 14.40
CA THR A 22 -5.54 -2.28 14.35
C THR A 22 -5.43 -2.97 12.99
N GLU A 23 -5.43 -2.20 11.90
CA GLU A 23 -5.30 -2.75 10.55
C GLU A 23 -3.88 -3.24 10.27
N LYS A 24 -2.84 -2.60 10.82
CA LYS A 24 -1.47 -3.13 10.79
C LYS A 24 -1.41 -4.52 11.40
N ASN A 25 -2.04 -4.70 12.56
CA ASN A 25 -2.11 -6.01 13.21
C ASN A 25 -2.90 -7.04 12.38
N THR A 26 -3.98 -6.62 11.70
CA THR A 26 -4.70 -7.51 10.77
C THR A 26 -3.82 -7.92 9.58
N LEU A 27 -3.10 -6.98 8.95
CA LEU A 27 -2.20 -7.28 7.83
C LEU A 27 -1.03 -8.18 8.25
N LEU A 28 -0.50 -8.00 9.45
CA LEU A 28 0.52 -8.87 10.01
C LEU A 28 0.00 -10.30 10.24
N ASN A 29 -1.12 -10.44 10.98
CA ASN A 29 -1.57 -11.75 11.44
C ASN A 29 -2.30 -12.56 10.36
N ASP A 30 -3.11 -11.90 9.52
CA ASP A 30 -3.99 -12.59 8.57
C ASP A 30 -3.36 -12.71 7.17
N TYR A 31 -2.41 -11.83 6.84
CA TYR A 31 -1.78 -11.76 5.52
C TYR A 31 -0.26 -11.94 5.54
N ASP A 32 0.34 -12.12 6.73
CA ASP A 32 1.77 -12.33 6.92
C ASP A 32 2.62 -11.21 6.30
N ILE A 33 2.18 -9.96 6.48
CA ILE A 33 2.90 -8.77 6.01
C ILE A 33 3.72 -8.17 7.16
N PRO A 34 5.06 -8.11 7.06
CA PRO A 34 5.92 -7.56 8.10
C PRO A 34 5.59 -6.09 8.43
N LEU A 35 5.65 -5.73 9.72
CA LEU A 35 5.38 -4.36 10.15
C LEU A 35 6.33 -3.33 9.53
N GLU A 36 7.59 -3.70 9.30
CA GLU A 36 8.56 -2.82 8.64
C GLU A 36 8.13 -2.44 7.21
N MET A 37 7.52 -3.38 6.48
CA MET A 37 6.96 -3.11 5.16
C MET A 37 5.73 -2.21 5.27
N LEU A 38 4.92 -2.39 6.31
CA LEU A 38 3.76 -1.54 6.59
C LEU A 38 4.15 -0.10 6.96
N ASP A 39 5.27 0.09 7.64
CA ASP A 39 5.79 1.43 7.90
C ASP A 39 6.24 2.10 6.60
N TYR A 40 6.94 1.35 5.75
CA TYR A 40 7.44 1.85 4.47
C TYR A 40 6.32 2.22 3.49
N VAL A 41 5.26 1.41 3.36
CA VAL A 41 4.10 1.75 2.50
C VAL A 41 3.33 2.98 2.96
N THR A 42 3.41 3.33 4.25
CA THR A 42 2.75 4.51 4.82
C THR A 42 3.61 5.76 4.85
N ASP A 43 4.88 5.68 4.42
CA ASP A 43 5.75 6.85 4.39
C ASP A 43 5.33 7.83 3.30
N ILE A 44 4.86 9.00 3.73
CA ILE A 44 4.40 10.07 2.84
C ILE A 44 5.56 10.81 2.14
N TYR A 45 6.79 10.60 2.58
CA TYR A 45 8.00 11.21 2.01
C TYR A 45 8.69 10.29 1.01
N GLU A 46 8.18 9.07 0.82
CA GLU A 46 8.79 8.15 -0.12
C GLU A 46 8.63 8.60 -1.57
N GLN A 47 9.66 8.34 -2.38
CA GLN A 47 9.66 8.70 -3.80
C GLN A 47 8.90 7.67 -4.63
N SER A 48 8.47 8.07 -5.82
CA SER A 48 7.96 7.09 -6.78
C SER A 48 9.05 6.08 -7.10
N GLY A 49 8.75 4.79 -6.99
CA GLY A 49 9.76 3.75 -7.09
C GLY A 49 9.17 2.35 -7.12
N HIS A 50 10.05 1.39 -7.33
CA HIS A 50 9.76 -0.03 -7.28
C HIS A 50 10.83 -0.73 -6.44
N ILE A 51 10.39 -1.50 -5.44
CA ILE A 51 11.26 -2.26 -4.54
C ILE A 51 10.81 -3.71 -4.61
N HIS A 52 11.78 -4.60 -4.71
CA HIS A 52 11.55 -6.04 -4.71
C HIS A 52 12.28 -6.66 -3.53
N ASP A 53 11.52 -7.19 -2.58
CA ASP A 53 12.04 -7.96 -1.46
C ASP A 53 12.00 -9.45 -1.81
N LEU A 54 13.19 -10.00 -2.10
CA LEU A 54 13.37 -11.41 -2.42
C LEU A 54 13.22 -12.34 -1.20
N VAL A 55 13.42 -11.82 0.01
CA VAL A 55 13.37 -12.60 1.25
C VAL A 55 11.92 -12.88 1.62
N GLU A 56 11.10 -11.82 1.59
CA GLU A 56 9.68 -11.88 1.97
C GLU A 56 8.76 -12.17 0.77
N GLY A 57 9.29 -12.20 -0.46
CA GLY A 57 8.50 -12.42 -1.68
C GLY A 57 7.53 -11.26 -1.96
N LEU A 58 7.92 -10.04 -1.58
CA LEU A 58 7.09 -8.85 -1.67
C LEU A 58 7.59 -7.92 -2.77
N GLU A 59 6.65 -7.27 -3.45
CA GLU A 59 6.91 -6.17 -4.37
C GLU A 59 6.17 -4.92 -3.88
N LEU A 60 6.88 -3.81 -3.81
CA LEU A 60 6.30 -2.52 -3.51
C LEU A 60 6.44 -1.59 -4.71
N VAL A 61 5.33 -1.01 -5.12
CA VAL A 61 5.27 0.07 -6.11
C VAL A 61 4.70 1.33 -5.45
N VAL A 62 5.46 2.42 -5.48
CA VAL A 62 5.00 3.74 -5.03
C VAL A 62 4.82 4.64 -6.24
N ILE A 63 3.63 5.23 -6.38
CA ILE A 63 3.30 6.15 -7.47
C ILE A 63 2.74 7.44 -6.90
N HIS A 64 3.30 8.56 -7.35
CA HIS A 64 2.76 9.86 -7.05
C HIS A 64 1.62 10.26 -7.98
N VAL A 65 0.46 10.57 -7.41
CA VAL A 65 -0.73 10.98 -8.13
C VAL A 65 -1.07 12.45 -7.84
N PRO A 66 -1.35 13.28 -8.87
CA PRO A 66 -1.76 14.65 -8.68
C PRO A 66 -3.17 14.72 -8.07
N THR A 67 -3.26 15.31 -6.89
CA THR A 67 -4.53 15.56 -6.18
C THR A 67 -4.88 17.04 -6.29
N LYS A 68 -6.04 17.34 -6.89
CA LYS A 68 -6.54 18.71 -7.03
C LYS A 68 -6.95 19.26 -5.66
N LEU A 69 -6.51 20.48 -5.35
CA LEU A 69 -6.97 21.19 -4.15
C LEU A 69 -8.24 21.98 -4.44
N ASN A 70 -8.93 22.41 -3.37
CA ASN A 70 -10.13 23.27 -3.44
C ASN A 70 -9.86 24.69 -4.00
N LYS A 71 -8.67 24.95 -4.57
CA LYS A 71 -8.28 26.22 -5.20
C LYS A 71 -7.97 25.97 -6.69
N PRO A 72 -8.34 26.90 -7.59
CA PRO A 72 -8.05 26.75 -9.01
C PRO A 72 -6.54 26.62 -9.26
N ASN A 73 -6.18 25.72 -10.18
CA ASN A 73 -4.81 25.46 -10.64
C ASN A 73 -3.80 25.12 -9.52
N ARG A 74 -4.25 24.56 -8.39
CA ARG A 74 -3.37 24.03 -7.34
C ARG A 74 -3.53 22.52 -7.21
N TYR A 75 -2.41 21.82 -7.28
CA TYR A 75 -2.31 20.38 -7.12
C TYR A 75 -1.23 20.08 -6.08
N LEU A 76 -1.43 19.00 -5.32
CA LEU A 76 -0.38 18.38 -4.54
C LEU A 76 -0.14 16.98 -5.08
N SER A 77 1.12 16.57 -5.08
CA SER A 77 1.48 15.18 -5.33
C SER A 77 1.22 14.38 -4.05
N ARG A 78 0.54 13.23 -4.16
CA ARG A 78 0.36 12.30 -3.04
C ARG A 78 0.84 10.91 -3.44
N PRO A 79 1.63 10.22 -2.61
CA PRO A 79 2.02 8.85 -2.89
C PRO A 79 0.81 7.93 -2.74
N ILE A 80 0.75 6.93 -3.61
CA ILE A 80 -0.10 5.76 -3.51
C ILE A 80 0.83 4.55 -3.58
N SER A 81 0.74 3.69 -2.57
CA SER A 81 1.58 2.51 -2.42
C SER A 81 0.79 1.25 -2.74
N PHE A 82 1.37 0.37 -3.55
CA PHE A 82 0.85 -0.96 -3.85
C PHE A 82 1.85 -1.99 -3.35
N LEU A 83 1.45 -2.75 -2.33
CA LEU A 83 2.23 -3.90 -1.83
C LEU A 83 1.62 -5.17 -2.41
N ILE A 84 2.43 -5.93 -3.14
CA ILE A 84 2.04 -7.14 -3.83
C ILE A 84 2.80 -8.28 -3.16
N LYS A 85 2.04 -9.25 -2.66
CA LYS A 85 2.57 -10.51 -2.12
C LYS A 85 2.25 -11.61 -3.11
N HIS A 86 3.28 -12.33 -3.54
CA HIS A 86 3.10 -13.52 -4.37
C HIS A 86 2.93 -14.72 -3.45
N ASP A 87 1.78 -15.39 -3.52
CA ASP A 87 1.63 -16.68 -2.87
C ASP A 87 2.51 -17.70 -3.65
N LEU A 88 3.55 -18.20 -2.99
CA LEU A 88 4.44 -19.25 -3.50
C LEU A 88 3.71 -20.61 -3.61
#